data_AF-A0A915NGB8-F1
#
_entry.id   AF-A0A915NGB8-F1
#
_cell.length_a   1.000
_cell.length_b   1.000
_cell.length_c   1.000
_cell.angle_alpha   90.00
_cell.angle_beta   90.00
_cell.angle_gamma   90.00
#
_symmetry.space_group_name_H-M   'P 1'
#
loop_
_entity.id
_entity.type
_entity.pdbx_description
1 polymer ?
#
loop_
_entity_poly.entity_id
_entity_poly.type
_entity_poly.pdbx_seq_one_letter_code
_entity_poly.pdbx_strand_id
1 'polypeptide(L)'
;MGRSQRKIPIDWEKYTPIGSVIQGTRIFAFKTPLKPELQDRICKTKRFTTSDLFRMVEGNGKSIGLVINCSNTKRYYDAQDI
;
A
#
# COMPACT_ATOMS: atom_id res chain seq x y z
N MET A 1 11.64 -9.66 -18.32
CA MET A 1 10.47 -9.06 -17.63
C MET A 1 9.70 -8.17 -18.58
N GLY A 2 8.41 -8.44 -18.81
CA GLY A 2 7.55 -7.64 -19.72
C GLY A 2 7.34 -6.21 -19.22
N ARG A 3 7.22 -5.24 -20.15
CA ARG A 3 7.09 -3.79 -19.86
C ARG A 3 5.89 -3.46 -18.95
N SER A 4 4.82 -4.26 -18.95
CA SER A 4 3.61 -4.05 -18.14
C SER A 4 3.82 -4.25 -16.63
N GLN A 5 4.77 -5.11 -16.25
CA GLN A 5 5.03 -5.44 -14.83
C GLN A 5 5.72 -4.33 -14.06
N ARG A 6 6.25 -3.30 -14.75
CA ARG A 6 6.97 -2.16 -14.14
C ARG A 6 6.17 -0.86 -14.11
N LYS A 7 4.87 -0.91 -14.44
CA LYS A 7 4.00 0.27 -14.45
C LYS A 7 3.32 0.42 -13.09
N ILE A 8 3.41 1.60 -12.49
CA ILE A 8 2.63 1.96 -11.29
C ILE A 8 1.17 2.25 -11.68
N PRO A 9 0.20 2.13 -10.76
CA PRO A 9 -1.19 2.52 -11.04
C PRO A 9 -1.26 4.00 -11.44
N ILE A 10 -2.19 4.33 -12.35
CA ILE A 10 -2.46 5.73 -12.72
C ILE A 10 -2.91 6.48 -11.46
N ASP A 11 -2.42 7.71 -11.28
CA ASP A 11 -2.77 8.60 -10.16
C ASP A 11 -2.43 8.10 -8.75
N TRP A 12 -1.68 7.00 -8.62
CA TRP A 12 -1.31 6.43 -7.32
C TRP A 12 -0.62 7.43 -6.36
N GLU A 13 0.15 8.37 -6.91
CA GLU A 13 0.86 9.42 -6.16
C GLU A 13 -0.02 10.59 -5.70
N LYS A 14 -1.28 10.65 -6.14
CA LYS A 14 -2.24 11.69 -5.72
C LYS A 14 -2.94 11.35 -4.40
N TYR A 15 -2.99 10.07 -4.03
CA TYR A 15 -3.69 9.60 -2.84
C TYR A 15 -2.75 9.47 -1.63
N THR A 16 -3.29 9.78 -0.45
CA THR A 16 -2.64 9.53 0.83
C THR A 16 -2.45 8.02 1.06
N PRO A 17 -1.41 7.59 1.80
CA PRO A 17 -1.15 6.17 2.00
C PRO A 17 -2.25 5.44 2.79
N ILE A 18 -2.68 6.03 3.91
CA ILE A 18 -3.61 5.43 4.87
C ILE A 18 -4.74 6.43 5.14
N GLY A 19 -5.98 5.93 5.12
CA GLY A 19 -7.18 6.67 5.51
C GLY A 19 -7.53 6.46 6.98
N SER A 20 -8.47 7.25 7.49
CA SER A 20 -8.97 7.12 8.86
C SER A 20 -9.78 5.83 9.05
N VAL A 21 -9.87 5.39 10.30
CA VAL A 21 -10.78 4.31 10.70
C VAL A 21 -12.22 4.77 10.46
N ILE A 22 -13.01 3.95 9.79
CA ILE A 22 -14.43 4.19 9.58
C ILE A 22 -15.11 4.15 10.94
N GLN A 23 -15.80 5.24 11.30
CA GLN A 23 -16.44 5.41 12.60
C GLN A 23 -17.35 4.23 12.95
N GLY A 24 -17.22 3.74 14.19
CA GLY A 24 -17.98 2.57 14.67
C GLY A 24 -17.48 1.22 14.17
N THR A 25 -16.35 1.17 13.46
CA THR A 25 -15.77 -0.09 12.94
C THR A 25 -14.28 -0.21 13.30
N ARG A 26 -13.68 -1.35 12.95
CA ARG A 26 -12.22 -1.58 12.96
C ARG A 26 -11.63 -1.60 11.55
N ILE A 27 -12.32 -0.99 10.59
CA ILE A 27 -11.95 -0.99 9.17
C ILE A 27 -11.35 0.36 8.82
N PHE A 28 -10.23 0.35 8.10
CA PHE A 28 -9.66 1.53 7.46
C PHE A 28 -9.21 1.16 6.05
N ALA A 29 -9.19 2.15 5.16
CA ALA A 29 -8.71 1.97 3.80
C ALA A 29 -7.25 2.45 3.69
N PHE A 30 -6.50 1.83 2.80
CA PHE A 30 -5.16 2.26 2.41
C PHE A 30 -4.98 2.04 0.91
N LYS A 31 -4.16 2.86 0.25
CA LYS A 31 -3.82 2.63 -1.16
C LYS A 31 -2.89 1.42 -1.27
N THR A 32 -2.85 0.76 -2.43
CA THR A 32 -1.99 -0.43 -2.58
C THR A 32 -0.51 -0.10 -2.33
N PRO A 33 0.18 -0.79 -1.40
CA PRO A 33 1.62 -0.64 -1.25
C PRO A 33 2.34 -1.19 -2.48
N LEU A 34 3.51 -0.64 -2.79
CA LEU A 34 4.29 -1.00 -3.96
C LEU A 34 5.65 -1.56 -3.52
N LYS A 35 6.00 -2.73 -4.04
CA LYS A 35 7.30 -3.37 -3.83
C LYS A 35 8.46 -2.54 -4.39
N PRO A 36 9.70 -2.74 -3.90
CA PRO A 36 10.82 -1.86 -4.19
C PRO A 36 11.05 -1.59 -5.67
N GLU A 37 10.89 -2.58 -6.55
CA GLU A 37 11.15 -2.42 -7.99
C GLU A 37 10.16 -1.47 -8.69
N LEU A 38 9.00 -1.20 -8.09
CA LEU A 38 8.02 -0.24 -8.60
C LEU A 38 8.25 1.18 -8.07
N GLN A 39 9.08 1.35 -7.02
CA GLN A 39 9.30 2.62 -6.35
C GLN A 39 10.34 3.52 -6.99
N ASP A 40 11.17 2.99 -7.89
CA ASP A 40 12.21 3.77 -8.58
C ASP A 40 11.63 4.93 -9.41
N ARG A 41 10.34 4.84 -9.77
CA ARG A 41 9.62 5.84 -10.55
C ARG A 41 8.83 6.84 -9.70
N ILE A 42 8.85 6.67 -8.38
CA ILE A 42 8.04 7.44 -7.43
C ILE A 42 8.96 8.37 -6.64
N CYS A 43 8.50 9.61 -6.42
CA CYS A 43 9.20 10.57 -5.57
C CYS A 43 9.44 9.96 -4.17
N LYS A 44 10.66 10.12 -3.62
CA LYS A 44 11.05 9.48 -2.35
C LYS A 44 10.06 9.75 -1.21
N THR A 45 9.50 10.96 -1.16
CA THR A 45 8.53 11.39 -0.12
C THR A 45 7.14 10.77 -0.28
N LYS A 46 6.84 10.19 -1.44
CA LYS A 46 5.54 9.58 -1.76
C LYS A 46 5.57 8.06 -1.79
N ARG A 47 6.74 7.46 -1.58
CA ARG A 47 6.95 6.02 -1.52
C ARG A 47 6.12 5.39 -0.40
N PHE A 48 5.64 4.18 -0.66
CA PHE A 48 4.80 3.44 0.26
C PHE A 48 4.95 1.94 0.01
N THR A 49 5.75 1.29 0.86
CA THR A 49 5.95 -0.16 0.93
C THR A 49 4.93 -0.83 1.87
N THR A 50 4.93 -2.16 1.91
CA THR A 50 4.24 -2.92 2.97
C THR A 50 4.82 -2.63 4.36
N SER A 51 6.14 -2.48 4.48
CA SER A 51 6.78 -2.08 5.74
C SER A 51 6.32 -0.70 6.21
N ASP A 52 6.11 0.25 5.28
CA ASP A 52 5.55 1.56 5.62
C ASP A 52 4.11 1.46 6.13
N LEU A 53 3.30 0.58 5.55
CA LEU A 53 1.93 0.31 6.02
C LEU A 53 1.93 -0.11 7.48
N PHE A 54 2.69 -1.15 7.86
CA PHE A 54 2.74 -1.62 9.25
C PHE A 54 3.29 -0.55 10.20
N ARG A 55 4.43 0.07 9.86
CA ARG A 55 5.04 1.12 10.67
C ARG A 55 4.08 2.28 10.94
N MET A 56 3.34 2.73 9.92
CA MET A 56 2.39 3.82 10.07
C MET A 56 1.15 3.42 10.88
N VAL A 57 0.68 2.18 10.77
CA VAL A 57 -0.47 1.70 11.56
C VAL A 57 -0.08 1.50 13.03
N GLU A 58 1.07 0.87 13.28
CA GLU A 58 1.64 0.66 14.62
C GLU A 58 1.98 1.98 15.32
N GLY A 59 2.57 2.93 14.58
CA GLY A 59 2.83 4.28 15.09
C GLY A 59 1.59 5.05 15.51
N ASN A 60 0.40 4.63 15.04
CA ASN A 60 -0.91 5.17 15.43
C ASN A 60 -1.60 4.33 16.52
N GLY A 61 -0.87 3.46 17.21
CA GLY A 61 -1.36 2.60 18.30
C GLY A 61 -2.35 1.53 17.85
N LYS A 62 -2.29 1.11 16.58
CA LYS A 62 -3.19 0.11 15.99
C LYS A 62 -2.38 -1.06 15.44
N SER A 63 -3.04 -2.19 15.25
CA SER A 63 -2.48 -3.36 14.58
C SER A 63 -3.38 -3.81 13.43
N ILE A 64 -2.78 -4.44 12.43
CA ILE A 64 -3.50 -5.04 11.30
C ILE A 64 -3.72 -6.52 11.60
N GLY A 65 -4.99 -6.94 11.72
CA GLY A 65 -5.33 -8.35 11.90
C GLY A 65 -5.74 -9.07 10.62
N LEU A 66 -6.12 -8.32 9.58
CA LEU A 66 -6.56 -8.86 8.29
C LEU A 66 -6.36 -7.81 7.20
N VAL A 67 -5.88 -8.25 6.03
CA VAL A 67 -5.83 -7.44 4.82
C VAL A 67 -6.73 -8.05 3.75
N ILE A 68 -7.60 -7.22 3.18
CA ILE A 68 -8.46 -7.58 2.05
C ILE A 68 -7.92 -6.86 0.81
N ASN A 69 -7.33 -7.62 -0.12
CA ASN A 69 -6.80 -7.06 -1.37
C ASN A 69 -7.88 -7.04 -2.45
N CYS A 70 -8.29 -5.84 -2.87
CA CYS A 70 -9.28 -5.64 -3.93
C CYS A 70 -8.65 -5.29 -5.30
N SER A 71 -7.32 -5.31 -5.43
CA SER A 71 -6.66 -5.17 -6.72
C SER A 71 -6.72 -6.52 -7.42
N ASN A 72 -7.40 -6.62 -8.57
CA ASN A 72 -7.49 -7.84 -9.38
C ASN A 72 -6.13 -8.19 -10.04
N THR A 73 -5.07 -8.28 -9.24
CA THR A 73 -3.68 -8.52 -9.62
C THR A 73 -2.83 -8.83 -8.39
N LYS A 74 -1.72 -9.56 -8.58
CA LYS A 74 -0.72 -9.85 -7.54
C LYS A 74 0.60 -9.08 -7.76
N ARG A 75 0.60 -8.06 -8.63
CA ARG A 75 1.86 -7.44 -9.11
C ARG A 75 2.49 -6.44 -8.15
N TYR A 76 1.72 -5.89 -7.22
CA TYR A 76 2.10 -4.69 -6.48
C TYR A 76 2.95 -4.98 -5.24
N TYR A 77 2.69 -6.10 -4.57
CA TYR A 77 3.41 -6.57 -3.40
C TYR A 77 3.21 -8.09 -3.29
N ASP A 78 4.09 -8.78 -2.58
CA ASP A 78 3.94 -10.20 -2.36
C ASP A 78 3.06 -10.44 -1.14
N ALA A 79 2.16 -11.42 -1.20
CA ALA A 79 1.21 -11.66 -0.11
C ALA A 79 1.89 -12.05 1.21
N GLN A 80 3.16 -12.49 1.16
CA GLN A 80 4.00 -12.80 2.32
C GLN A 80 4.58 -11.56 3.00
N ASP A 81 4.52 -10.40 2.34
CA ASP A 81 4.97 -9.12 2.90
C ASP A 81 3.91 -8.48 3.83
N ILE A 82 2.76 -9.15 4.00
CA ILE A 82 1.59 -8.75 4.80
C ILE A 82 1.31 -9.80 5.87
#